data_AF-A0A4Q9NKP6-F1
#
_entry.id   AF-A0A4Q9NKP6-F1
#
_cell.length_a   1.000
_cell.length_b   1.000
_cell.length_c   1.000
_cell.angle_alpha   90.00
_cell.angle_beta   90.00
_cell.angle_gamma   90.00
#
_symmetry.space_group_name_H-M   'P 1'
#
loop_
_entity.id
_entity.type
_entity.pdbx_description
1 polymer ?
#
loop_
_entity_poly.entity_id
_entity_poly.type
_entity_poly.pdbx_seq_one_letter_code
_entity_poly.pdbx_strand_id
1 'polypeptide(L)'
;MPASCPYVTAVGATSVHDPETTTTAFPSGGGFPNIFPRPSWREAHVSYISRCIGQRVSWLFRNIASLPAPDWTSLHGSFPNVVAFDGKAALSGGNSASVPIFAPVIVSVNDARLAIGKSAIG
;
A
#
# COMPACT_ATOMS: atom_id res chain seq x y z
N MET A 1 -10.77 -7.56 4.96
CA MET A 1 -10.92 -6.39 4.05
C MET A 1 -10.14 -6.69 2.77
N PRO A 2 -10.56 -6.27 1.56
CA PRO A 2 -9.90 -6.66 0.30
C PRO A 2 -8.40 -6.34 0.26
N ALA A 3 -8.00 -5.21 0.87
CA ALA A 3 -6.60 -4.81 1.00
C ALA A 3 -5.74 -5.76 1.85
N SER A 4 -6.34 -6.68 2.62
CA SER A 4 -5.61 -7.70 3.37
C SER A 4 -5.46 -9.02 2.61
N CYS A 5 -6.05 -9.14 1.42
CA CYS A 5 -5.93 -10.34 0.60
C CYS A 5 -4.51 -10.41 0.02
N PRO A 6 -3.79 -11.55 0.18
CA PRO A 6 -2.42 -11.67 -0.32
C PRO A 6 -2.32 -11.63 -1.85
N TYR A 7 -3.44 -11.75 -2.57
CA TYR A 7 -3.50 -11.73 -4.03
C TYR A 7 -3.84 -10.35 -4.60
N VAL A 8 -3.95 -9.32 -3.76
CA VAL A 8 -4.24 -7.95 -4.19
C VAL A 8 -3.05 -7.06 -3.85
N THR A 9 -2.65 -6.21 -4.80
CA THR A 9 -1.68 -5.14 -4.51
C THR A 9 -2.39 -4.02 -3.76
N ALA A 10 -2.18 -3.95 -2.44
CA ALA A 10 -2.76 -2.91 -1.61
C ALA A 10 -1.94 -1.61 -1.67
N VAL A 11 -2.62 -0.49 -1.95
CA VAL A 11 -2.01 0.85 -2.11
C VAL A 11 -2.48 1.76 -0.97
N GLY A 12 -1.52 2.32 -0.23
CA GLY A 12 -1.68 3.31 0.84
C GLY A 12 -1.41 4.73 0.35
N ALA A 13 -1.46 5.72 1.25
CA ALA A 13 -1.38 7.13 0.90
C ALA A 13 -0.25 7.91 1.62
N THR A 14 0.46 8.74 0.85
CA THR A 14 1.46 9.71 1.34
C THR A 14 1.10 11.14 0.90
N SER A 15 1.76 12.14 1.47
CA SER A 15 1.68 13.53 1.01
C SER A 15 2.82 13.83 0.07
N VAL A 16 2.52 14.47 -1.05
CA VAL A 16 3.50 14.79 -2.10
C VAL A 16 4.21 16.11 -1.74
N HIS A 17 5.04 16.03 -0.71
CA HIS A 17 5.96 17.07 -0.27
C HIS A 17 7.37 16.50 -0.18
N ASP A 18 8.39 17.34 -0.10
CA ASP A 18 9.77 16.91 0.14
C ASP A 18 10.17 17.28 1.59
N PRO A 19 10.43 16.31 2.48
CA PRO A 19 10.42 14.86 2.26
C PRO A 19 9.01 14.26 2.14
N GLU A 20 8.88 13.18 1.35
CA GLU A 20 7.62 12.44 1.24
C GLU A 20 7.32 11.72 2.56
N THR A 21 6.12 11.94 3.10
CA THR A 21 5.71 11.40 4.40
C THR A 21 4.28 10.90 4.36
N THR A 22 3.89 10.04 5.31
CA THR A 22 2.48 9.66 5.49
C THR A 22 1.65 10.92 5.71
N THR A 23 0.48 10.97 5.07
CA THR A 23 -0.42 12.11 5.24
C THR A 23 -0.96 12.25 6.67
N THR A 24 -1.10 13.50 7.11
CA THR A 24 -1.69 13.88 8.39
C THR A 24 -3.17 14.26 8.25
N ALA A 25 -3.66 14.48 7.02
CA ALA A 25 -5.06 14.84 6.75
C ALA A 25 -6.01 13.64 6.93
N PHE A 26 -5.48 12.43 6.71
CA PHE A 26 -6.17 11.16 6.95
C PHE A 26 -5.12 10.07 7.20
N PRO A 27 -5.33 9.14 8.13
CA PRO A 27 -4.39 8.05 8.34
C PRO A 27 -4.38 7.12 7.11
N SER A 28 -3.21 6.83 6.56
CA SER A 28 -3.09 5.76 5.55
C SER A 28 -3.50 4.44 6.19
N GLY A 29 -4.44 3.74 5.55
CA GLY A 29 -4.74 2.37 5.90
C GLY A 29 -3.49 1.51 5.80
N GLY A 30 -3.31 0.61 6.77
CA GLY A 30 -2.18 -0.28 6.90
C GLY A 30 -2.29 -1.01 8.23
N GLY A 31 -1.56 -2.11 8.36
CA GLY A 31 -1.63 -2.93 9.57
C GLY A 31 -1.56 -4.39 9.21
N PHE A 32 -2.15 -5.22 10.06
CA PHE A 32 -1.82 -6.62 10.05
C PHE A 32 -3.06 -7.54 10.10
N PRO A 33 -3.45 -8.28 9.04
CA PRO A 33 -4.63 -9.13 9.09
C PRO A 33 -4.50 -10.35 10.00
N ASN A 34 -5.63 -10.70 10.65
CA ASN A 34 -5.81 -11.91 11.45
C ASN A 34 -6.49 -13.06 10.68
N ILE A 35 -6.78 -12.88 9.38
CA ILE A 35 -7.62 -13.80 8.59
C ILE A 35 -6.86 -14.54 7.47
N PHE A 36 -5.74 -14.00 7.00
CA PHE A 36 -4.94 -14.61 5.94
C PHE A 36 -3.56 -14.95 6.47
N PRO A 37 -3.04 -16.15 6.18
CA PRO A 37 -1.69 -16.47 6.56
C PRO A 37 -0.68 -15.60 5.82
N ARG A 38 0.47 -15.36 6.45
CA ARG A 38 1.57 -14.64 5.82
C ARG A 38 2.07 -15.44 4.61
N PRO A 39 2.10 -14.86 3.41
CA PRO A 39 2.66 -15.54 2.26
C PRO A 39 4.20 -15.54 2.32
N SER A 40 4.82 -16.62 1.86
CA SER A 40 6.27 -16.85 1.94
C SER A 40 7.11 -15.74 1.29
N TRP A 41 6.61 -15.13 0.21
CA TRP A 41 7.29 -14.05 -0.50
C TRP A 41 7.37 -12.73 0.29
N ARG A 42 6.68 -12.59 1.43
CA ARG A 42 6.80 -11.43 2.33
C ARG A 42 7.73 -11.65 3.54
N GLU A 43 8.24 -12.86 3.77
CA GLU A 43 8.99 -13.19 4.98
C GLU A 43 10.21 -12.30 5.19
N ALA A 44 11.00 -12.05 4.14
CA ALA A 44 12.18 -11.21 4.22
C ALA A 44 11.85 -9.77 4.64
N HIS A 45 10.75 -9.21 4.13
CA HIS A 45 10.32 -7.85 4.45
C HIS A 45 9.83 -7.74 5.90
N VAL A 46 9.04 -8.71 6.37
CA VAL A 46 8.57 -8.74 7.77
C VAL A 46 9.74 -8.92 8.74
N SER A 47 10.72 -9.76 8.39
CA SER A 47 11.95 -9.94 9.17
C SER A 47 12.75 -8.64 9.29
N TYR A 48 12.91 -7.90 8.18
CA TYR A 48 13.57 -6.60 8.18
C TYR A 48 12.89 -5.59 9.10
N ILE A 49 11.56 -5.43 8.98
CA ILE A 49 10.76 -4.53 9.82
C ILE A 49 10.90 -4.89 11.30
N SER A 50 10.82 -6.19 11.60
CA SER A 50 10.93 -6.71 12.97
C SER A 50 12.29 -6.37 13.59
N ARG A 51 13.36 -6.39 12.78
CA ARG A 51 14.71 -6.01 13.21
C ARG A 51 14.87 -4.49 13.38
N CYS A 52 14.34 -3.69 12.46
CA CYS A 52 14.54 -2.23 12.45
C CYS A 52 13.67 -1.48 13.47
N ILE A 53 12.46 -1.95 13.73
CA ILE A 53 11.47 -1.25 14.58
C ILE A 53 11.25 -2.00 15.93
N GLY A 54 12.11 -2.99 16.19
CA GLY A 54 11.96 -4.15 17.10
C GLY A 54 11.71 -3.95 18.60
N GLN A 55 11.21 -2.80 19.05
CA GLN A 55 10.62 -2.64 20.40
C GLN A 55 9.35 -1.78 20.40
N ARG A 56 9.27 -0.75 19.53
CA ARG A 56 8.17 0.25 19.52
C ARG A 56 6.83 -0.30 19.06
N VAL A 57 6.85 -1.33 18.22
CA VAL A 57 5.65 -1.96 17.64
C VAL A 57 5.49 -3.41 18.08
N SER A 58 6.29 -3.88 19.07
CA SER A 58 6.24 -5.25 19.56
C SER A 58 4.82 -5.68 19.97
N TRP A 59 4.00 -4.77 20.50
CA TRP A 59 2.60 -5.00 20.86
C TRP A 59 1.67 -5.26 19.66
N LEU A 60 1.96 -4.73 18.46
CA LEU A 60 1.28 -5.12 17.22
C LEU A 60 1.58 -6.58 16.84
N PHE A 61 2.68 -7.13 17.36
CA PHE A 61 3.16 -8.48 17.11
C PHE A 61 2.93 -9.45 18.30
N ARG A 62 2.34 -8.99 19.42
CA ARG A 62 2.30 -9.75 20.70
C ARG A 62 1.38 -10.97 20.74
N ASN A 63 0.48 -11.13 19.78
CA ASN A 63 -0.45 -12.29 19.70
C ASN A 63 -0.08 -13.31 18.59
N ILE A 64 1.18 -13.34 18.14
CA ILE A 64 1.60 -14.05 16.91
C ILE A 64 1.93 -15.55 17.10
N ALA A 65 1.92 -16.09 18.32
CA ALA A 65 2.19 -17.52 18.50
C ALA A 65 1.08 -18.43 17.92
N SER A 66 -0.13 -17.92 17.69
CA SER A 66 -1.29 -18.70 17.23
C SER A 66 -2.02 -18.13 16.01
N LEU A 67 -1.56 -17.00 15.45
CA LEU A 67 -2.18 -16.39 14.27
C LEU A 67 -1.10 -15.99 13.25
N PRO A 68 -1.24 -16.42 11.99
CA PRO A 68 -0.29 -16.07 10.95
C PRO A 68 -0.50 -14.60 10.56
N ALA A 69 0.18 -13.69 11.27
CA ALA A 69 0.12 -12.26 11.05
C ALA A 69 1.40 -11.78 10.26
N PRO A 70 1.42 -10.65 9.53
CA PRO A 70 0.90 -10.55 8.15
C PRO A 70 1.39 -9.32 7.26
N ASP A 71 0.69 -9.09 6.13
CA ASP A 71 0.84 -8.16 4.98
C ASP A 71 0.88 -6.63 5.28
N TRP A 72 1.63 -5.86 4.45
CA TRP A 72 1.76 -4.40 4.41
C TRP A 72 1.11 -3.78 3.14
N THR A 73 0.41 -2.65 3.27
CA THR A 73 -0.08 -1.79 2.17
C THR A 73 0.98 -0.79 1.71
N SER A 74 1.47 -0.87 0.46
CA SER A 74 2.57 -0.02 -0.03
C SER A 74 2.16 1.46 -0.13
N LEU A 75 3.01 2.35 0.37
CA LEU A 75 2.83 3.81 0.41
C LEU A 75 2.86 4.40 -1.00
N HIS A 76 1.81 5.09 -1.47
CA HIS A 76 1.90 5.94 -2.67
C HIS A 76 1.02 7.20 -2.57
N GLY A 77 1.60 8.35 -2.92
CA GLY A 77 1.08 9.70 -2.69
C GLY A 77 -0.34 9.96 -3.18
N SER A 78 -1.12 10.65 -2.38
CA SER A 78 -2.47 11.10 -2.77
C SER A 78 -3.00 12.29 -2.00
N PHE A 79 -2.12 13.16 -1.52
CA PHE A 79 -2.57 14.45 -1.02
C PHE A 79 -1.56 15.57 -1.27
N PRO A 80 -2.02 16.76 -1.68
CA PRO A 80 -3.38 17.09 -2.15
C PRO A 80 -3.59 16.74 -3.65
N ASN A 81 -4.73 16.14 -4.00
CA ASN A 81 -5.18 15.98 -5.39
C ASN A 81 -6.28 16.99 -5.71
N VAL A 82 -6.28 17.57 -6.92
CA VAL A 82 -7.40 18.38 -7.42
C VAL A 82 -8.37 17.48 -8.15
N VAL A 83 -9.65 17.51 -7.75
CA VAL A 83 -10.73 16.77 -8.41
C VAL A 83 -11.84 17.73 -8.82
N ALA A 84 -12.56 17.39 -9.89
CA ALA A 84 -13.81 18.05 -10.22
C ALA A 84 -14.96 17.32 -9.51
N PHE A 85 -15.65 18.01 -8.60
CA PHE A 85 -16.82 17.50 -7.89
C PHE A 85 -17.98 18.45 -8.16
N ASP A 86 -19.07 17.94 -8.76
CA ASP A 86 -20.23 18.73 -9.19
C ASP A 86 -19.85 19.99 -9.99
N GLY A 87 -18.92 19.84 -10.94
CA GLY A 87 -18.44 20.92 -11.81
C GLY A 87 -17.55 21.96 -11.13
N LYS A 88 -17.14 21.75 -9.87
CA LYS A 88 -16.24 22.63 -9.13
C LYS A 88 -14.93 21.93 -8.80
N ALA A 89 -13.83 22.68 -8.81
CA ALA A 89 -12.56 22.18 -8.31
C ALA A 89 -12.63 22.02 -6.78
N ALA A 90 -12.21 20.86 -6.29
CA ALA A 90 -12.07 20.55 -4.88
C ALA A 90 -10.74 19.83 -4.64
N LEU A 91 -10.21 19.95 -3.43
CA LEU A 91 -9.08 19.13 -3.01
C LEU A 91 -9.60 17.82 -2.41
N SER A 92 -8.97 16.72 -2.81
CA SER A 92 -9.30 15.38 -2.34
C SER A 92 -8.02 14.55 -2.13
N GLY A 93 -8.18 13.39 -1.52
CA GLY A 93 -7.10 12.45 -1.29
C GLY A 93 -7.61 11.11 -0.80
N GLY A 94 -6.76 10.40 -0.06
CA GLY A 94 -7.05 9.06 0.47
C GLY A 94 -6.43 7.97 -0.38
N ASN A 95 -6.43 6.75 0.16
CA ASN A 95 -6.06 5.55 -0.61
C ASN A 95 -6.92 5.41 -1.88
N SER A 96 -8.17 5.91 -1.84
CA SER A 96 -9.08 5.96 -2.99
C SER A 96 -8.57 6.81 -4.15
N ALA A 97 -7.75 7.82 -3.89
CA ALA A 97 -7.03 8.56 -4.93
C ALA A 97 -5.71 7.87 -5.30
N SER A 98 -5.04 7.18 -4.36
CA SER A 98 -3.75 6.51 -4.61
C SER A 98 -3.88 5.36 -5.60
N VAL A 99 -4.92 4.54 -5.46
CA VAL A 99 -5.16 3.39 -6.33
C VAL A 99 -5.26 3.78 -7.81
N PRO A 100 -6.13 4.73 -8.23
CA PRO A 100 -6.23 5.12 -9.64
C PRO A 100 -5.03 5.95 -10.13
N ILE A 101 -4.20 6.54 -9.26
CA ILE A 101 -2.94 7.18 -9.65
C ILE A 101 -1.85 6.13 -9.92
N PHE A 102 -1.80 5.07 -9.11
CA PHE A 102 -0.81 4.00 -9.25
C PHE A 102 -1.14 3.02 -10.38
N ALA A 103 -2.41 2.71 -10.60
CA ALA A 103 -2.81 1.71 -11.62
C ALA A 103 -2.28 2.02 -13.04
N PRO A 104 -2.31 3.27 -13.55
CA PRO A 104 -1.69 3.62 -14.83
C PRO A 104 -0.19 3.35 -14.91
N VAL A 105 0.55 3.40 -13.79
CA VAL A 105 1.98 3.04 -13.77
C VAL A 105 2.15 1.57 -14.14
N ILE A 106 1.31 0.68 -13.58
CA ILE A 106 1.31 -0.75 -13.92
C ILE A 106 0.89 -0.97 -15.37
N VAL A 107 -0.08 -0.21 -15.88
CA VAL A 107 -0.47 -0.24 -17.30
C VAL A 107 0.72 0.12 -18.20
N SER A 108 1.46 1.19 -17.90
CA SER A 108 2.64 1.60 -18.66
C SER A 108 3.76 0.55 -18.61
N VAL A 109 3.96 -0.12 -17.46
CA VAL A 109 4.90 -1.24 -17.35
C VAL A 109 4.45 -2.41 -18.24
N ASN A 110 3.15 -2.73 -18.25
CA ASN A 110 2.60 -3.77 -19.10
C ASN A 110 2.74 -3.44 -20.58
N ASP A 111 2.47 -2.20 -20.98
CA ASP A 111 2.67 -1.72 -22.35
C ASP A 111 4.12 -1.93 -22.81
N ALA A 112 5.09 -1.48 -22.01
CA ALA A 112 6.52 -1.67 -22.30
C ALA A 112 6.93 -3.15 -22.38
N ARG A 113 6.33 -4.03 -21.57
CA ARG A 113 6.59 -5.48 -21.61
C ARG A 113 6.03 -6.12 -22.88
N LEU A 114 4.80 -5.78 -23.24
CA LEU A 114 4.15 -6.28 -24.44
C LEU A 114 4.89 -5.82 -25.71
N ALA A 115 5.40 -4.59 -25.72
CA ALA A 115 6.22 -4.06 -26.81
C ALA A 115 7.50 -4.87 -27.10
N ILE A 116 8.03 -5.59 -26.10
CA ILE A 116 9.20 -6.47 -26.24
C ILE A 116 8.84 -7.96 -26.21
N GLY A 117 7.57 -8.30 -26.48
CA GLY A 117 7.11 -9.68 -26.59
C GLY A 117 7.02 -10.44 -25.25
N LYS A 118 7.04 -9.75 -24.11
CA LYS A 118 6.81 -10.36 -22.79
C LYS A 118 5.32 -10.32 -22.44
N SER A 119 4.89 -11.23 -21.56
CA SER A 119 3.55 -11.18 -20.96
C SER A 119 3.42 -9.99 -20.01
N ALA A 120 2.19 -9.56 -19.73
CA ALA A 120 1.88 -8.61 -18.68
C ALA A 120 2.37 -9.11 -17.29
N ILE A 121 2.61 -8.18 -16.37
CA ILE A 121 2.63 -8.45 -14.94
C ILE A 121 1.18 -8.49 -14.43
N GLY A 122 0.91 -9.50 -13.60
CA GLY A 122 -0.46 -9.85 -13.18
C GLY A 122 -0.84 -11.25 -13.64
#